data_AF-A0A7X9DR90-F1
#
_entry.id   AF-A0A7X9DR90-F1
#
_cell.length_a   1.000
_cell.length_b   1.000
_cell.length_c   1.000
_cell.angle_alpha   90.00
_cell.angle_beta   90.00
_cell.angle_gamma   90.00
#
_symmetry.space_group_name_H-M   'P 1'
#
loop_
_entity.id
_entity.type
_entity.pdbx_description
1 polymer ?
#
loop_
_entity_poly.entity_id
_entity_poly.type
_entity_poly.pdbx_seq_one_letter_code
_entity_poly.pdbx_strand_id
1 'polypeptide(L)' 'MTGAAAGILPDKLEPANNPNHRKFVHSLTFYVILIWLILKIVNKKDMEPIGKSLATSGLISYGSHILIDSTTAKSIPII' A
#
# COMPACT_ATOMS: atom_id res chain seq x y z
N MET A 1 -11.91 -5.14 -9.94
CA MET A 1 -11.10 -6.33 -9.62
C MET A 1 -9.69 -5.96 -9.15
N THR A 2 -9.02 -4.98 -9.77
CA THR A 2 -7.63 -4.58 -9.45
C THR A 2 -7.40 -4.12 -8.01
N GLY A 3 -8.32 -3.33 -7.44
CA GLY A 3 -8.21 -2.87 -6.04
C GLY A 3 -8.23 -4.03 -5.03
N ALA A 4 -9.19 -4.95 -5.15
CA ALA A 4 -9.27 -6.11 -4.26
C ALA A 4 -8.01 -6.99 -4.28
N ALA A 5 -7.40 -7.17 -5.45
CA ALA A 5 -6.13 -7.91 -5.57
C ALA A 5 -4.95 -7.14 -4.95
N ALA A 6 -4.91 -5.82 -5.13
CA ALA A 6 -3.84 -4.97 -4.58
C ALA A 6 -3.96 -4.79 -3.06
N GLY A 7 -5.16 -4.82 -2.50
CA GLY A 7 -5.40 -4.74 -1.05
C GLY A 7 -4.97 -5.98 -0.27
N ILE A 8 -4.84 -7.14 -0.91
CA ILE A 8 -4.32 -8.38 -0.29
C ILE A 8 -2.80 -8.50 -0.46
N LEU A 9 -2.21 -7.65 -1.32
CA LEU A 9 -0.78 -7.69 -1.61
C LEU A 9 0.12 -7.50 -0.37
N PRO A 10 -0.19 -6.61 0.59
CA PRO A 10 0.60 -6.47 1.81
C PRO A 10 0.76 -7.81 2.56
N ASP A 11 -0.37 -8.49 2.83
CA ASP A 11 -0.39 -9.79 3.49
C ASP A 11 0.32 -10.89 2.68
N LYS A 12 0.30 -10.80 1.35
CA LYS A 12 0.99 -11.79 0.51
C LYS A 12 2.51 -11.58 0.52
N LEU A 13 2.95 -10.32 0.58
CA LEU A 13 4.37 -9.97 0.65
C LEU A 13 4.96 -10.19 2.05
N GLU A 14 4.14 -10.01 3.09
CA GLU A 14 4.54 -10.19 4.49
C GLU A 14 3.45 -10.93 5.26
N PRO A 15 3.40 -12.27 5.13
CA PRO A 15 2.31 -13.08 5.67
C PRO A 15 2.25 -13.07 7.19
N ALA A 16 1.02 -13.12 7.72
CA ALA A 16 0.69 -13.12 9.14
C ALA A 16 1.00 -14.44 9.88
N ASN A 17 2.21 -14.97 9.68
CA ASN A 17 2.66 -16.24 10.26
C ASN A 17 3.23 -16.12 11.68
N ASN A 18 3.39 -14.90 12.20
CA ASN A 18 3.76 -14.65 13.60
C ASN A 18 3.23 -13.27 14.08
N PRO A 19 3.14 -13.01 15.39
CA PRO A 19 2.61 -11.74 15.90
C PRO A 19 3.43 -10.50 15.50
N ASN A 20 4.67 -10.69 15.06
CA ASN A 20 5.59 -9.63 14.65
C ASN A 20 5.77 -9.62 13.12
N HIS A 21 4.79 -10.11 12.36
CA HIS A 21 4.85 -10.09 10.90
C HIS A 21 4.80 -8.67 10.34
N ARG A 22 4.17 -7.70 11.02
CA ARG A 22 4.06 -6.32 10.54
C ARG A 22 5.38 -5.59 10.76
N LYS A 23 6.29 -5.65 9.79
CA LYS A 23 7.59 -4.97 9.84
C LYS A 23 7.75 -4.06 8.66
N PHE A 24 8.13 -4.60 7.51
CA PHE A 24 8.63 -3.80 6.41
C PHE A 24 7.50 -3.27 5.52
N VAL A 25 6.64 -4.14 5.00
CA VAL A 25 5.59 -3.74 4.05
C VAL A 25 4.33 -3.20 4.73
N HIS A 26 4.23 -3.40 6.04
CA HIS A 26 3.27 -2.78 6.95
C HIS A 26 3.93 -1.66 7.80
N SER A 27 4.95 -0.96 7.29
CA SER A 27 5.57 0.17 8.01
C SER A 27 5.02 1.52 7.57
N LEU A 28 5.19 2.52 8.45
CA LEU A 28 4.97 3.91 8.10
C LEU A 28 5.92 4.38 6.99
N THR A 29 7.17 3.92 6.99
CA THR A 29 8.13 4.23 5.92
C THR A 29 7.61 3.76 4.56
N PHE A 30 7.10 2.53 4.49
CA PHE A 30 6.53 1.99 3.25
C PHE A 30 5.27 2.74 2.83
N TYR A 31 4.43 3.15 3.78
CA TYR A 31 3.27 3.99 3.52
C TYR A 31 3.64 5.35 2.90
N VAL A 32 4.68 6.02 3.41
CA VAL A 32 5.17 7.29 2.84
C VAL A 32 5.70 7.09 1.42
N ILE A 33 6.44 6.00 1.18
CA ILE A 33 6.92 5.65 -0.17
C ILE A 33 5.75 5.43 -1.14
N LEU A 34 4.69 4.76 -0.70
CA LEU A 34 3.47 4.57 -1.50
C LEU A 34 2.82 5.90 -1.86
N ILE A 35 2.65 6.81 -0.89
CA ILE A 35 2.09 8.14 -1.16
C ILE A 35 2.94 8.88 -2.19
N TRP A 36 4.27 8.85 -2.04
CA TRP A 36 5.18 9.48 -3.00
C TRP A 36 5.03 8.88 -4.41
N LEU A 37 4.89 7.55 -4.53
CA LEU A 37 4.69 6.88 -5.80
C LEU A 37 3.34 7.24 -6.44
N ILE A 38 2.26 7.32 -5.64
CA ILE A 38 0.94 7.77 -6.07
C ILE A 38 1.04 9.19 -6.64
N LEU A 39 1.65 10.13 -5.92
CA LEU A 39 1.82 11.51 -6.37
C LEU A 39 2.64 11.58 -7.67
N LYS A 40 3.68 10.76 -7.80
CA LYS A 40 4.50 10.69 -9.01
C LYS A 40 3.70 10.21 -10.23
N ILE A 41 2.86 9.20 -10.06
CA ILE A 41 2.00 8.66 -11.12
C ILE A 41 0.90 9.65 -11.50
N VAL A 42 0.23 10.24 -10.50
CA VAL A 42 -0.83 11.23 -10.69
C VAL A 42 -0.32 12.46 -11.44
N ASN A 43 0.91 12.91 -11.16
CA ASN A 43 1.51 14.07 -11.83
C ASN A 43 2.13 13.75 -13.19
N LYS A 44 2.24 12.47 -13.59
CA LYS A 44 2.78 12.10 -14.90
C LYS A 44 1.76 12.42 -16.00
N LYS A 45 2.14 13.30 -16.93
CA LYS A 45 1.28 13.80 -18.00
C LYS A 45 1.16 12.82 -19.17
N ASP A 46 2.23 12.11 -19.49
CA ASP A 46 2.32 11.24 -20.69
C ASP A 46 1.98 9.77 -20.39
N MET A 47 1.21 9.50 -19.34
CA MET A 47 0.81 8.15 -18.99
C MET A 47 -0.58 7.84 -19.54
N GLU A 48 -0.72 6.65 -20.13
CA GLU A 48 -2.00 6.16 -20.65
C GLU A 48 -3.09 6.20 -19.54
N PRO A 49 -4.28 6.78 -19.80
CA PRO A 49 -5.28 7.08 -18.77
C PRO A 49 -5.78 5.87 -17.96
N ILE A 50 -5.99 4.73 -18.62
CA ILE A 50 -6.48 3.51 -17.98
C ILE A 50 -5.39 2.93 -17.08
N GLY A 51 -4.17 2.79 -17.59
CA GLY A 51 -3.00 2.34 -16.84
C GLY A 51 -2.71 3.22 -15.63
N LYS A 52 -2.85 4.55 -15.79
CA LYS A 52 -2.72 5.51 -14.69
C LYS A 52 -3.78 5.29 -13.61
N SER A 53 -5.03 5.07 -14.02
CA SER A 53 -6.15 4.82 -13.10
C SER A 53 -6.01 3.48 -12.38
N LEU A 54 -5.58 2.42 -13.09
CA LEU A 54 -5.32 1.11 -12.52
C LEU A 54 -4.16 1.13 -11.53
N ALA A 55 -3.05 1.78 -11.88
CA ALA A 55 -1.89 1.90 -11.00
C ALA A 55 -2.24 2.71 -9.73
N THR A 56 -2.91 3.85 -9.90
CA THR A 56 -3.30 4.72 -8.78
C THR A 56 -4.29 4.02 -7.86
N SER A 57 -5.32 3.36 -8.40
CA SER A 57 -6.31 2.62 -7.60
C SER A 57 -5.70 1.41 -6.87
N GLY A 58 -4.77 0.70 -7.50
CA GLY A 58 -4.03 -0.39 -6.85
C GLY A 58 -3.20 0.11 -5.66
N LEU A 59 -2.43 1.19 -5.86
CA LEU A 59 -1.60 1.78 -4.80
C LEU A 59 -2.44 2.38 -3.66
N ILE A 60 -3.56 3.02 -3.96
CA ILE A 60 -4.50 3.51 -2.92
C ILE A 60 -5.06 2.33 -2.13
N SER A 61 -5.45 1.24 -2.79
CA SER A 61 -5.97 0.06 -2.11
C SER A 61 -4.92 -0.62 -1.23
N TYR A 62 -3.65 -0.58 -1.62
CA TYR A 62 -2.55 -1.01 -0.78
C TYR A 62 -2.41 -0.10 0.44
N GLY A 63 -2.36 1.22 0.22
CA GLY A 63 -2.23 2.20 1.28
C GLY A 63 -3.37 2.14 2.30
N SER A 64 -4.61 1.89 1.86
CA SER A 64 -5.75 1.71 2.77
C SER A 64 -5.60 0.52 3.69
N HIS A 65 -4.96 -0.57 3.23
CA HIS A 65 -4.66 -1.73 4.08
C HIS A 65 -3.71 -1.33 5.21
N ILE A 66 -2.59 -0.66 4.89
CA ILE A 66 -1.65 -0.16 5.91
C ILE A 66 -2.34 0.81 6.88
N LEU A 67 -3.19 1.69 6.36
CA LEU A 67 -3.93 2.65 7.18
C LEU A 67 -4.86 1.94 8.18
N ILE A 68 -5.59 0.92 7.76
CA ILE A 68 -6.41 0.09 8.65
C ILE A 68 -5.51 -0.56 9.71
N ASP A 69 -4.37 -1.10 9.32
CA ASP A 69 -3.43 -1.71 10.25
C ASP A 69 -2.85 -0.74 11.28
N SER A 70 -2.68 0.53 10.93
CA SER A 70 -2.24 1.57 11.87
C SER A 70 -3.23 1.82 13.01
N THR A 71 -4.51 1.48 12.81
CA THR A 71 -5.57 1.63 13.83
C THR A 71 -5.69 0.44 14.77
N THR A 72 -4.90 -0.62 14.55
CA THR A 72 -4.88 -1.79 15.44
C THR A 72 -4.06 -1.53 16.70
N ALA A 73 -4.32 -2.28 17.78
CA ALA A 73 -3.61 -2.15 19.05
C ALA A 73 -2.09 -2.37 18.93
N LYS A 74 -1.63 -3.12 17.92
CA LYS A 74 -0.19 -3.31 17.65
C LYS A 74 0.43 -2.18 16.81
N SER A 75 -0.40 -1.30 16.23
CA SER A 75 -0.02 -0.23 15.30
C SER A 75 0.93 -0.73 14.19
N ILE A 76 1.38 0.21 13.35
CA ILE A 76 2.43 -0.07 12.35
C ILE A 76 3.78 0.42 12.88
N PRO A 77 4.87 -0.33 12.70
CA PRO A 77 6.19 0.15 13.05
C PRO A 77 6.61 1.29 12.11
N ILE A 78 7.54 2.12 12.60
CA ILE A 78 8.13 3.16 11.78
C ILE A 78 9.08 2.55 10.72
N ILE A 79 9.74 1.42 11.06
CA ILE A 79 10.74 0.70 10.24
C ILE A 79 10.57 -0.81 10.39
#